data_AF-A0A1A9BD28-F1
#
_entry.id   AF-A0A1A9BD28-F1
#
_cell.length_a   1.000
_cell.length_b   1.000
_cell.length_c   1.000
_cell.angle_alpha   90.00
_cell.angle_beta   90.00
_cell.angle_gamma   90.00
#
_symmetry.space_group_name_H-M   'P 1'
#
loop_
_entity.id
_entity.type
_entity.pdbx_description
1 polymer ?
#
loop_
_entity_poly.entity_id
_entity_poly.type
_entity_poly.pdbx_seq_one_letter_code
_entity_poly.pdbx_strand_id
1 'polypeptide(L)'
;MASVSIDRSGDDPAVVVVMLQTPTWEFHFWAHLSELARLRSIRQADWSARRALQIGDAAGIPVHWAINDDTVTALIGHDDETWHIAFSMPVETIDRLAAEALELLPEPDPPTPYPGQLEIF
;
A
#
# COMPACT_ATOMS: atom_id res chain seq x y z
N MET A 1 -14.98 10.31 5.41
CA MET A 1 -13.61 9.77 5.53
C MET A 1 -13.71 8.27 5.66
N ALA A 2 -12.88 7.50 4.94
CA ALA A 2 -12.91 6.04 5.06
C ALA A 2 -12.15 5.59 6.31
N SER A 3 -12.67 4.58 7.00
CA SER A 3 -11.92 3.85 8.03
C SER A 3 -10.95 2.87 7.37
N VAL A 4 -9.79 2.70 8.00
CA VAL A 4 -8.73 1.78 7.58
C VAL A 4 -8.65 0.65 8.60
N SER A 5 -8.57 -0.58 8.12
CA SER A 5 -8.27 -1.78 8.91
C SER A 5 -7.26 -2.65 8.16
N ILE A 6 -6.29 -3.21 8.88
CA ILE A 6 -5.28 -4.12 8.35
C ILE A 6 -5.37 -5.44 9.11
N ASP A 7 -5.64 -6.53 8.41
CA ASP A 7 -5.68 -7.89 8.95
C ASP A 7 -4.45 -8.69 8.48
N ARG A 8 -3.79 -9.35 9.43
CA ARG A 8 -2.57 -10.17 9.25
C ARG A 8 -2.86 -11.67 9.31
N SER A 9 -4.11 -12.08 9.11
CA SER A 9 -4.55 -13.48 9.21
C SER A 9 -4.04 -14.40 8.09
N GLY A 10 -3.29 -13.88 7.12
CA GLY A 10 -2.70 -14.67 6.02
C GLY A 10 -1.55 -15.59 6.46
N ASP A 11 -1.24 -16.58 5.61
CA ASP A 11 -0.13 -17.51 5.84
C ASP A 11 1.25 -16.83 5.80
N ASP A 12 1.39 -15.79 4.97
CA ASP A 12 2.58 -14.94 4.90
C ASP A 12 2.39 -13.71 5.80
N PRO A 13 3.18 -13.55 6.87
CA PRO A 13 3.05 -12.42 7.80
C PRO A 13 3.35 -11.06 7.15
N ALA A 14 4.00 -11.04 5.98
CA ALA A 14 4.29 -9.82 5.24
C ALA A 14 3.14 -9.39 4.31
N VAL A 15 2.17 -10.29 4.05
CA VAL A 15 0.99 -10.02 3.24
C VAL A 15 -0.23 -9.82 4.13
N VAL A 16 -0.96 -8.74 3.91
CA VAL A 16 -2.10 -8.34 4.73
C VAL A 16 -3.34 -8.10 3.87
N VAL A 17 -4.51 -8.30 4.47
CA VAL A 17 -5.78 -7.83 3.92
C VAL A 17 -6.02 -6.42 4.43
N VAL A 18 -6.13 -5.47 3.52
CA VAL A 18 -6.55 -4.11 3.83
C VAL A 18 -8.04 -3.97 3.54
N MET A 19 -8.75 -3.34 4.47
CA MET A 19 -10.13 -2.92 4.29
C MET A 19 -10.21 -1.40 4.41
N LEU A 20 -10.70 -0.76 3.35
CA LEU A 20 -11.12 0.64 3.34
C LEU A 20 -12.64 0.69 3.32
N GLN A 21 -13.25 1.41 4.25
CA GLN A 21 -14.70 1.39 4.42
C GLN A 21 -15.28 2.80 4.61
N THR A 22 -16.40 3.05 3.95
CA THR A 22 -17.28 4.20 4.18
C THR A 22 -18.70 3.70 4.46
N PRO A 23 -19.68 4.58 4.78
CA PRO A 23 -21.06 4.14 4.94
C PRO A 23 -21.70 3.55 3.67
N THR A 24 -21.12 3.78 2.48
CA THR A 24 -21.73 3.40 1.20
C THR A 24 -20.92 2.38 0.40
N TRP A 25 -19.68 2.10 0.79
CA TRP A 25 -18.84 1.11 0.11
C TRP A 25 -17.75 0.56 1.03
N GLU A 26 -17.32 -0.66 0.68
CA GLU A 26 -16.17 -1.34 1.26
C GLU A 26 -15.26 -1.79 0.12
N PHE A 27 -13.96 -1.63 0.31
CA PHE A 27 -12.94 -2.04 -0.62
C PHE A 27 -11.89 -2.88 0.10
N HIS A 28 -11.75 -4.13 -0.35
CA HIS A 28 -10.82 -5.09 0.20
C HIS A 28 -9.76 -5.43 -0.85
N PHE A 29 -8.51 -5.43 -0.43
CA PHE A 29 -7.39 -5.85 -1.27
C PHE A 29 -6.27 -6.44 -0.42
N TRP A 30 -5.52 -7.34 -1.03
CA TRP A 30 -4.31 -7.92 -0.47
C TRP A 30 -3.13 -7.06 -0.85
N ALA A 31 -2.18 -6.83 0.05
CA ALA A 31 -0.94 -6.14 -0.28
C ALA A 31 0.19 -6.55 0.66
N HIS A 32 1.42 -6.40 0.18
CA HIS A 32 2.59 -6.55 1.03
C HIS A 32 2.76 -5.31 1.91
N LEU A 33 3.07 -5.48 3.20
CA LEU A 33 3.22 -4.36 4.15
C LEU A 33 4.29 -3.35 3.70
N SER A 34 5.40 -3.83 3.14
CA SER A 34 6.46 -2.95 2.62
C SER A 34 6.00 -2.13 1.41
N GLU A 35 5.05 -2.63 0.63
CA GLU A 35 4.47 -1.90 -0.50
C GLU A 35 3.40 -0.91 -0.04
N LEU A 36 2.56 -1.28 0.93
CA LEU A 36 1.64 -0.33 1.58
C LEU A 36 2.41 0.84 2.20
N ALA A 37 3.54 0.57 2.84
CA ALA A 37 4.45 1.59 3.36
C ALA A 37 5.05 2.49 2.28
N ARG A 38 5.01 2.13 0.99
CA ARG A 38 5.43 3.00 -0.13
C ARG A 38 4.33 3.98 -0.55
N LEU A 39 3.06 3.75 -0.18
CA LEU A 39 1.95 4.66 -0.52
C LEU A 39 2.13 6.08 0.02
N ARG A 40 2.91 6.30 1.08
CA ARG A 40 3.26 7.66 1.53
C ARG A 40 4.12 8.45 0.54
N SER A 41 4.67 7.78 -0.47
CA SER A 41 5.33 8.44 -1.61
C SER A 41 4.34 8.79 -2.73
N ILE A 42 3.04 8.53 -2.57
CA ILE A 42 2.04 8.73 -3.64
C ILE A 42 1.96 10.17 -4.09
N ARG A 43 2.25 11.15 -3.23
CA ARG A 43 2.34 12.57 -3.64
C ARG A 43 3.45 12.86 -4.65
N GLN A 44 4.42 11.96 -4.80
CA GLN A 44 5.46 12.02 -5.83
C GLN A 44 5.02 11.33 -7.13
N ALA A 45 3.90 10.61 -7.11
CA ALA A 45 3.30 10.00 -8.28
C ALA A 45 2.62 11.10 -9.09
N ASP A 46 3.11 11.31 -10.31
CA ASP A 46 2.61 12.36 -11.20
C ASP A 46 1.66 11.73 -12.22
N TRP A 47 0.37 12.05 -12.09
CA TRP A 47 -0.67 11.63 -13.02
C TRP A 47 -0.43 12.18 -14.43
N SER A 48 0.07 13.41 -14.56
CA SER A 48 0.40 14.00 -15.88
C SER A 48 1.55 13.26 -16.56
N ALA A 49 2.39 12.58 -15.77
CA ALA A 49 3.45 11.71 -16.25
C ALA A 49 3.05 10.22 -16.30
N ARG A 50 1.76 9.88 -16.11
CA ARG A 50 1.24 8.49 -16.07
C ARG A 50 1.99 7.59 -15.09
N ARG A 51 2.19 8.09 -13.86
CA ARG A 51 2.83 7.31 -12.80
C ARG A 51 1.76 6.92 -11.79
N ALA A 52 1.15 5.75 -11.98
CA ALA A 52 0.44 5.07 -10.90
C ALA A 52 1.40 4.14 -10.13
N LEU A 53 1.10 3.89 -8.86
CA LEU A 53 1.75 2.86 -8.08
C LEU A 53 0.88 1.59 -8.12
N GLN A 54 1.37 0.53 -8.75
CA GLN A 54 0.72 -0.77 -8.66
C GLN A 54 1.03 -1.39 -7.30
N ILE A 55 0.06 -1.35 -6.38
CA ILE A 55 0.20 -1.88 -5.02
C ILE A 55 -1.08 -2.62 -4.66
N GLY A 56 -0.93 -3.92 -4.51
CA GLY A 56 -1.98 -4.81 -4.05
C GLY A 56 -2.83 -5.43 -5.16
N ASP A 57 -3.70 -6.34 -4.71
CA ASP A 57 -4.51 -7.22 -5.52
C ASP A 57 -5.93 -7.31 -4.92
N ALA A 58 -6.93 -7.04 -5.73
CA ALA A 58 -8.33 -7.19 -5.38
C ALA A 58 -8.96 -8.29 -6.23
N ALA A 59 -9.15 -9.46 -5.63
CA ALA A 59 -9.73 -10.64 -6.28
C ALA A 59 -8.97 -11.11 -7.55
N GLY A 60 -7.64 -11.10 -7.51
CA GLY A 60 -6.76 -11.47 -8.61
C GLY A 60 -6.57 -10.35 -9.64
N ILE A 61 -7.04 -9.14 -9.36
CA ILE A 61 -6.93 -7.97 -10.22
C ILE A 61 -6.02 -6.93 -9.57
N PRO A 62 -4.98 -6.45 -10.26
CA PRO A 62 -4.09 -5.42 -9.74
C PRO A 62 -4.82 -4.14 -9.34
N VAL A 63 -4.33 -3.53 -8.26
CA VAL A 63 -4.78 -2.22 -7.80
C VAL A 63 -3.70 -1.18 -8.12
N HIS A 64 -4.07 -0.18 -8.90
CA HIS A 64 -3.21 0.93 -9.30
C HIS A 64 -3.64 2.19 -8.55
N TRP A 65 -2.70 2.83 -7.88
CA TRP A 65 -2.94 4.02 -7.07
C TRP A 65 -2.43 5.26 -7.77
N ALA A 66 -3.31 6.23 -7.96
CA ALA A 66 -3.02 7.51 -8.58
C ALA A 66 -3.47 8.66 -7.69
N ILE A 67 -2.79 9.80 -7.77
CA ILE A 67 -3.18 11.03 -7.08
C ILE A 67 -3.44 12.15 -8.08
N ASN A 68 -4.48 12.92 -7.81
CA ASN A 68 -4.72 14.21 -8.45
C ASN A 68 -5.11 15.21 -7.35
N ASP A 69 -4.31 16.26 -7.19
CA ASP A 69 -4.37 17.18 -6.06
C ASP A 69 -4.36 16.44 -4.71
N ASP A 70 -5.43 16.55 -3.92
CA ASP A 70 -5.60 15.86 -2.63
C ASP A 70 -6.56 14.65 -2.71
N THR A 71 -6.88 14.19 -3.93
CA THR A 71 -7.70 13.00 -4.15
C THR A 71 -6.84 11.85 -4.65
N VAL A 72 -6.83 10.76 -3.90
CA VAL A 72 -6.24 9.49 -4.34
C VAL A 72 -7.33 8.60 -4.93
N THR A 73 -7.04 7.98 -6.06
CA THR A 73 -7.92 7.01 -6.70
C THR A 73 -7.23 5.64 -6.74
N ALA A 74 -7.92 4.62 -6.23
CA ALA A 74 -7.60 3.22 -6.44
C ALA A 74 -8.31 2.74 -7.71
N LEU A 75 -7.55 2.29 -8.70
CA LEU A 75 -8.02 1.81 -10.00
C LEU A 75 -7.81 0.30 -10.05
N ILE A 76 -8.89 -0.47 -10.15
CA ILE A 76 -8.84 -1.94 -10.15
C ILE A 76 -9.02 -2.40 -11.60
N GLY A 77 -7.95 -2.94 -12.18
CA GLY A 77 -7.96 -3.34 -13.58
C GLY A 77 -6.61 -3.74 -14.14
N HIS A 78 -6.53 -3.74 -15.47
CA HIS A 78 -5.33 -4.19 -16.17
C HIS A 78 -4.17 -3.21 -15.93
N ASP A 79 -4.43 -1.92 -16.08
CA ASP A 79 -3.49 -0.83 -15.84
C ASP A 79 -4.22 0.43 -15.34
N ASP A 80 -3.49 1.53 -15.23
CA ASP A 80 -4.00 2.85 -14.83
C ASP A 80 -4.71 3.62 -15.94
N GLU A 81 -4.90 3.02 -17.12
CA GLU A 81 -5.68 3.57 -18.26
C GLU A 81 -6.95 2.73 -18.55
N THR A 82 -6.96 1.45 -18.19
CA THR A 82 -7.96 0.44 -18.54
C THR A 82 -8.42 -0.32 -17.29
N TRP A 83 -9.19 0.38 -16.46
CA TRP A 83 -9.74 -0.15 -15.20
C TRP A 83 -11.24 -0.47 -15.27
N HIS A 84 -11.67 -1.40 -14.42
CA HIS A 84 -13.08 -1.79 -14.29
C HIS A 84 -13.81 -0.98 -13.22
N ILE A 85 -13.13 -0.72 -12.10
CA ILE A 85 -13.68 -0.07 -10.90
C ILE A 85 -12.69 0.97 -10.41
N ALA A 86 -13.20 2.10 -9.93
CA ALA A 86 -12.40 3.15 -9.31
C ALA A 86 -13.02 3.58 -7.97
N PHE A 87 -12.19 3.70 -6.94
CA PHE A 87 -12.56 4.32 -5.67
C PHE A 87 -11.74 5.59 -5.48
N SER A 88 -12.39 6.73 -5.30
CA SER A 88 -11.73 8.00 -5.00
C SER A 88 -11.94 8.37 -3.54
N MET A 89 -10.86 8.80 -2.88
CA MET A 89 -10.87 9.15 -1.47
C MET A 89 -9.86 10.27 -1.18
N PRO A 90 -10.02 11.00 -0.06
CA PRO A 90 -9.02 11.96 0.36
C PRO A 90 -7.66 11.29 0.58
N VAL A 91 -6.58 11.96 0.19
CA VAL A 91 -5.20 11.52 0.42
C VAL A 91 -4.90 11.21 1.88
N GLU A 92 -5.59 11.88 2.82
CA GLU A 92 -5.51 11.64 4.27
C GLU A 92 -5.81 10.19 4.65
N THR A 93 -6.73 9.52 3.94
CA THR A 93 -7.03 8.10 4.16
C THR A 93 -5.81 7.23 3.84
N ILE A 94 -5.06 7.59 2.80
CA ILE A 94 -3.88 6.86 2.34
C ILE A 94 -2.66 7.18 3.17
N ASP A 95 -2.51 8.42 3.63
CA ASP A 95 -1.48 8.80 4.59
C ASP A 95 -1.63 8.00 5.89
N ARG A 96 -2.87 7.84 6.37
CA ARG A 96 -3.18 6.99 7.53
C ARG A 96 -2.86 5.50 7.27
N LEU A 97 -3.28 4.96 6.12
CA LEU A 97 -2.97 3.57 5.74
C LEU A 97 -1.45 3.33 5.70
N ALA A 98 -0.69 4.24 5.10
CA ALA A 98 0.76 4.12 4.97
C ALA A 98 1.48 4.25 6.33
N ALA A 99 0.93 5.04 7.25
CA ALA A 99 1.42 5.15 8.62
C ALA A 99 1.15 3.88 9.43
N GLU A 100 -0.09 3.37 9.41
CA GLU A 100 -0.43 2.10 10.07
C GLU A 100 0.42 0.95 9.51
N ALA A 101 0.59 0.86 8.18
CA ALA A 101 1.46 -0.15 7.58
C ALA A 101 2.93 -0.04 8.02
N LEU A 102 3.44 1.18 8.24
CA LEU A 102 4.82 1.40 8.72
C LEU A 102 5.02 0.89 10.15
N GLU A 103 4.09 1.19 11.05
CA GLU A 103 4.14 0.70 12.44
C GLU A 103 4.06 -0.83 12.51
N LEU A 104 3.46 -1.42 11.48
CA LEU A 104 3.31 -2.86 11.34
C LEU A 104 4.50 -3.53 10.63
N LEU A 105 5.49 -2.79 10.11
CA LEU A 105 6.69 -3.40 9.56
C LEU A 105 7.53 -4.02 10.68
N PRO A 106 8.08 -5.24 10.49
CA PRO A 106 9.07 -5.77 11.41
C PRO A 106 10.27 -4.82 11.47
N GLU A 107 10.92 -4.74 12.64
CA GLU A 107 12.19 -4.02 12.75
C GLU A 107 13.17 -4.56 11.69
N PRO A 108 13.90 -3.67 10.99
CA PRO A 108 14.91 -4.14 10.06
C PRO A 108 15.88 -5.04 10.81
N ASP A 109 16.17 -6.22 10.26
CA ASP A 109 17.14 -7.12 10.86
C ASP A 109 18.43 -6.33 11.15
N PRO A 110 19.03 -6.49 12.36
CA PRO A 110 20.29 -5.85 12.65
C PRO A 110 21.28 -6.23 11.54
N PRO A 111 22.11 -5.27 11.07
CA PRO A 111 23.03 -5.54 9.98
C PRO A 111 23.83 -6.79 10.33
N THR A 112 23.77 -7.80 9.46
CA THR A 112 24.53 -9.03 9.64
C THR A 112 26.00 -8.62 9.75
N PRO A 113 26.68 -8.89 10.87
CA PRO A 113 28.08 -8.52 10.99
C PRO A 113 28.85 -9.19 9.85
N TYR A 114 29.67 -8.41 9.14
CA TYR A 114 30.46 -8.93 8.04
C TYR A 114 31.28 -10.14 8.54
N PRO A 115 31.32 -11.26 7.79
CA PRO A 115 32.20 -12.37 8.12
C PRO A 115 33.65 -11.86 8.12
N GLY A 116 34.21 -11.68 9.32
CA GLY A 116 35.54 -11.09 9.54
C GLY A 116 35.67 -10.16 10.76
N GLN A 117 34.56 -9.72 11.38
CA GLN A 117 34.63 -8.78 12.52
C GLN A 117 34.88 -9.46 13.90
N LEU A 118 34.93 -10.79 13.97
CA LEU A 118 35.07 -11.55 15.22
C LEU A 118 36.50 -12.02 15.53
N GLU A 119 37.51 -11.66 14.72
CA GLU A 119 38.90 -12.09 14.92
C GLU A 119 39.80 -10.94 15.43
N ILE A 120 39.47 -10.36 16.58
CA ILE A 120 40.47 -9.60 17.36
C ILE A 120 40.15 -9.70 18.85
N PHE A 121 40.61 -10.78 19.48
CA PHE A 121 40.89 -10.85 20.92
C PHE A 121 42.08 -11.78 21.14
#